data_AF-A0A0K1RAG9-F1
#
_entry.id   AF-A0A0K1RAG9-F1
#
_cell.length_a   1.000
_cell.length_b   1.000
_cell.length_c   1.000
_cell.angle_alpha   90.00
_cell.angle_beta   90.00
_cell.angle_gamma   90.00
#
_symmetry.space_group_name_H-M   'P 1'
#
loop_
_entity.id
_entity.type
_entity.pdbx_description
1 polymer ?
#
loop_
_entity_poly.entity_id
_entity_poly.type
_entity_poly.pdbx_seq_one_letter_code
_entity_poly.pdbx_strand_id
1 'polypeptide(L)'
;MHMRRSLLISVGIYLATFAYLLLRWDSIPEPVPIHIGPSGVDAWADKTWLSVGGALWIGLAISAMMAACALPADVATRRREVPEADALPYSETAAQRVTALLNKTNDFLGHMAVGTALVLASAQLMMCFPRLMPTPLWIVGIVVYCMYAIAASIRIMHKSGSSWEQLPPDEQEQKRVERLKLKASMGFYKEPLDPMPVSIMPAEPGKIQINTAHPVGKRLMRRIMWAIVACLIVIVVLVVLL
;
A
#
# COMPACT_ATOMS: atom_id res chain seq x y z
N MET A 1 1.53 13.62 3.78
CA MET A 1 2.82 13.71 3.05
C MET A 1 2.60 13.09 1.69
N HIS A 2 2.70 13.86 0.60
CA HIS A 2 2.38 13.34 -0.73
C HIS A 2 3.14 12.04 -1.04
N MET A 3 2.42 10.99 -1.44
CA MET A 3 2.94 9.64 -1.77
C MET A 3 4.28 9.65 -2.52
N ARG A 4 4.42 10.53 -3.52
CA ARG A 4 5.67 10.70 -4.29
C ARG A 4 6.87 11.04 -3.41
N ARG A 5 6.71 11.98 -2.46
CA ARG A 5 7.77 12.36 -1.52
C ARG A 5 8.14 11.18 -0.63
N SER A 6 7.16 10.44 -0.14
CA SER A 6 7.38 9.25 0.68
C SER A 6 8.17 8.18 -0.07
N LEU A 7 7.82 7.92 -1.33
CA LEU A 7 8.54 6.98 -2.18
C LEU A 7 9.99 7.42 -2.45
N LEU A 8 10.22 8.72 -2.70
CA LEU A 8 11.58 9.24 -2.86
C LEU A 8 12.41 9.07 -1.58
N ILE A 9 11.79 9.28 -0.41
CA ILE A 9 12.43 9.02 0.89
C ILE A 9 12.78 7.53 1.02
N SER A 10 11.83 6.63 0.73
CA SER A 10 12.08 5.18 0.77
C SER A 10 13.22 4.76 -0.15
N VAL A 11 13.23 5.23 -1.40
CA VAL A 11 14.32 4.96 -2.36
C VAL A 11 15.65 5.51 -1.85
N GLY A 12 15.65 6.72 -1.28
CA GLY A 12 16.83 7.31 -0.66
C GLY A 12 17.38 6.45 0.48
N ILE A 13 16.51 5.91 1.34
CA ILE A 13 16.89 4.98 2.41
C ILE A 13 17.54 3.72 1.82
N TYR A 14 16.89 3.07 0.85
CA TYR A 14 17.43 1.85 0.22
C TYR A 14 18.79 2.10 -0.44
N LEU A 15 18.94 3.19 -1.19
CA LEU A 15 20.19 3.54 -1.86
C LEU A 15 21.30 3.88 -0.85
N ALA A 16 20.99 4.63 0.20
CA ALA A 16 21.96 4.96 1.25
C ALA A 16 22.43 3.71 1.98
N THR A 17 21.51 2.81 2.35
CA THR A 17 21.87 1.55 3.00
C THR A 17 22.67 0.64 2.08
N PHE A 18 22.29 0.53 0.80
CA PHE A 18 23.05 -0.25 -0.16
C PHE A 18 24.46 0.31 -0.34
N ALA A 19 24.61 1.61 -0.56
CA ALA A 19 25.91 2.27 -0.66
C ALA A 19 26.77 2.04 0.59
N TYR A 20 26.17 2.10 1.79
CA TYR A 20 26.88 1.79 3.04
C TYR A 20 27.39 0.34 3.07
N LEU A 21 26.58 -0.63 2.63
CA LEU A 21 27.00 -2.04 2.53
C LEU A 21 28.18 -2.20 1.55
N LEU A 22 28.18 -1.45 0.44
CA LEU A 22 29.29 -1.51 -0.54
C LEU A 22 30.58 -0.92 0.02
N LEU A 23 30.49 0.22 0.71
CA LEU A 23 31.63 0.85 1.38
C LEU A 23 32.22 -0.01 2.50
N ARG A 24 31.44 -0.96 3.00
CA ARG A 24 31.83 -1.87 4.09
C ARG A 24 31.90 -3.32 3.62
N TRP A 25 31.99 -3.55 2.31
CA TRP A 25 31.92 -4.88 1.70
C TRP A 25 32.85 -5.88 2.37
N ASP A 26 34.13 -5.51 2.55
CA ASP A 26 35.14 -6.39 3.14
C ASP A 26 34.87 -6.75 4.61
N SER A 27 34.07 -5.95 5.31
CA SER A 27 33.67 -6.22 6.69
C SER A 27 32.43 -7.10 6.83
N ILE A 28 31.73 -7.39 5.73
CA ILE A 28 30.54 -8.25 5.74
C ILE A 28 30.97 -9.72 5.88
N PRO A 29 30.35 -10.50 6.78
CA PRO A 29 30.62 -11.92 6.96
C PRO A 29 30.53 -12.72 5.65
N GLU A 30 31.33 -13.77 5.56
CA GLU A 30 31.28 -14.76 4.49
C GLU A 30 31.29 -16.16 5.13
N PRO A 31 30.19 -16.92 5.07
CA PRO A 31 28.92 -16.62 4.38
C PRO A 31 28.10 -15.49 5.03
N VAL A 32 27.15 -14.93 4.27
CA VAL A 32 26.26 -13.85 4.70
C VAL A 32 25.02 -14.44 5.38
N PRO A 33 24.60 -13.95 6.56
CA PRO A 33 23.34 -14.35 7.18
C PRO A 33 22.14 -13.78 6.40
N ILE A 34 21.18 -14.63 6.03
CA ILE A 34 19.99 -14.23 5.25
C ILE A 34 18.66 -14.41 6.00
N HIS A 35 18.66 -15.12 7.13
CA HIS A 35 17.51 -15.26 8.03
C HIS A 35 17.95 -15.36 9.49
N ILE A 36 17.13 -14.83 10.39
CA ILE A 36 17.34 -14.91 11.85
C ILE A 36 16.09 -15.52 12.47
N GLY A 37 16.22 -16.74 12.96
CA GLY A 37 15.20 -17.43 13.74
C GLY A 37 15.25 -17.11 15.23
N PRO A 38 14.38 -17.73 16.05
CA PRO A 38 14.30 -17.50 17.49
C PRO A 38 15.61 -17.78 18.26
N SER A 39 16.43 -18.70 17.74
CA SER A 39 17.69 -19.12 18.36
C SER A 39 18.93 -18.45 17.77
N GLY A 40 18.76 -17.46 16.88
CA GLY A 40 19.85 -16.80 16.14
C GLY A 40 19.78 -17.06 14.64
N VAL A 41 20.88 -16.82 13.93
CA VAL A 41 20.96 -17.04 12.48
C VAL A 41 20.78 -18.53 12.17
N ASP A 42 19.81 -18.86 11.33
CA ASP A 42 19.45 -20.22 10.94
C ASP A 42 19.50 -20.43 9.40
N ALA A 43 19.80 -19.39 8.61
CA ALA A 43 20.09 -19.51 7.18
C ALA A 43 21.22 -18.57 6.72
N TRP A 44 22.04 -19.07 5.79
CA TRP A 44 23.26 -18.45 5.29
C TRP A 44 23.37 -18.59 3.77
N ALA A 45 24.02 -17.65 3.11
CA ALA A 45 24.27 -17.65 1.66
C ALA A 45 25.67 -17.18 1.30
N ASP A 46 26.14 -17.53 0.10
CA ASP A 46 27.38 -16.99 -0.45
C ASP A 46 27.31 -15.48 -0.58
N LYS A 47 28.45 -14.82 -0.39
CA LYS A 47 28.54 -13.36 -0.41
C LYS A 47 28.42 -12.83 -1.83
N THR A 48 27.24 -12.32 -2.16
CA THR A 48 26.90 -11.75 -3.46
C THR A 48 26.12 -10.46 -3.28
N TRP A 49 25.99 -9.67 -4.34
CA TRP A 49 25.17 -8.46 -4.35
C TRP A 49 23.71 -8.74 -4.00
N LEU A 50 23.24 -9.96 -4.32
CA LEU A 50 21.90 -10.40 -4.01
C LEU A 50 21.74 -10.69 -2.52
N SER A 51 22.61 -11.52 -1.93
CA SER A 51 22.54 -11.89 -0.51
C SER A 51 22.82 -10.73 0.44
N VAL A 52 23.78 -9.86 0.10
CA VAL A 52 24.08 -8.64 0.87
C VAL A 52 22.94 -7.61 0.77
N GLY A 53 22.18 -7.60 -0.33
CA GLY A 53 21.07 -6.69 -0.55
C GLY A 53 19.68 -7.28 -0.27
N GLY A 54 19.59 -8.54 0.19
CA GLY A 54 18.35 -9.35 0.15
C GLY A 54 17.12 -8.63 0.70
N ALA A 55 17.19 -8.13 1.93
CA ALA A 55 16.07 -7.42 2.55
C ALA A 55 15.78 -6.06 1.88
N LEU A 56 16.78 -5.41 1.27
CA LEU A 56 16.57 -4.18 0.49
C LEU A 56 15.78 -4.46 -0.79
N TRP A 57 16.09 -5.54 -1.50
CA TRP A 57 15.35 -5.96 -2.70
C TRP A 57 13.90 -6.31 -2.38
N ILE A 58 13.67 -7.03 -1.28
CA ILE A 58 12.32 -7.32 -0.77
C ILE A 58 11.57 -6.03 -0.42
N GLY A 59 12.21 -5.13 0.33
CA GLY A 59 11.64 -3.84 0.69
C GLY A 59 11.28 -2.98 -0.53
N LEU A 60 12.15 -2.97 -1.55
CA LEU A 60 11.92 -2.26 -2.80
C LEU A 60 10.70 -2.82 -3.55
N ALA A 61 10.55 -4.15 -3.63
CA ALA A 61 9.39 -4.79 -4.24
C ALA A 61 8.08 -4.42 -3.52
N ILE A 62 8.06 -4.47 -2.18
CA ILE A 62 6.89 -4.08 -1.37
C ILE A 62 6.56 -2.60 -1.56
N SER A 63 7.57 -1.71 -1.56
CA SER A 63 7.37 -0.27 -1.76
C SER A 63 6.85 0.04 -3.16
N ALA A 64 7.35 -0.66 -4.19
CA ALA A 64 6.86 -0.54 -5.56
C ALA A 64 5.40 -1.02 -5.69
N MET A 65 5.03 -2.11 -5.01
CA MET A 65 3.65 -2.58 -4.92
C MET A 65 2.74 -1.50 -4.30
N MET A 66 3.14 -0.91 -3.17
CA MET A 66 2.37 0.17 -2.54
C MET A 66 2.19 1.37 -3.48
N ALA A 67 3.23 1.74 -4.23
CA ALA A 67 3.16 2.78 -5.26
C ALA A 67 2.16 2.45 -6.37
N ALA A 68 2.17 1.21 -6.86
CA ALA A 68 1.24 0.76 -7.90
C ALA A 68 -0.22 0.64 -7.41
N CYS A 69 -0.41 0.34 -6.11
CA CYS A 69 -1.71 0.32 -5.46
C CYS A 69 -2.27 1.72 -5.20
N ALA A 70 -1.42 2.75 -5.05
CA ALA A 70 -1.88 4.13 -4.87
C ALA A 70 -2.72 4.60 -6.06
N LEU A 71 -3.95 5.01 -5.79
CA LEU A 71 -4.95 5.36 -6.78
C LEU A 71 -4.87 6.87 -7.09
N PRO A 72 -4.91 7.29 -8.37
CA PRO A 72 -4.84 8.71 -8.69
C PRO A 72 -6.15 9.40 -8.30
N ALA A 73 -6.05 10.61 -7.75
CA ALA A 73 -7.20 11.33 -7.17
C ALA A 73 -8.29 11.65 -8.21
N ASP A 74 -7.89 11.89 -9.47
CA ASP A 74 -8.79 12.17 -10.58
C ASP A 74 -9.72 10.98 -10.93
N VAL A 75 -9.44 9.77 -10.42
CA VAL A 75 -10.32 8.64 -10.71
C VAL A 75 -11.74 8.87 -10.18
N ALA A 76 -11.91 9.62 -9.10
CA ALA A 76 -13.21 9.90 -8.51
C ALA A 76 -14.12 10.75 -9.44
N THR A 77 -13.52 11.54 -10.32
CA THR A 77 -14.24 12.45 -11.23
C THR A 77 -14.37 11.91 -12.65
N ARG A 78 -13.71 10.79 -12.98
CA ARG A 78 -13.84 10.16 -14.30
C ARG A 78 -15.22 9.56 -14.49
N ARG A 79 -16.07 10.25 -15.23
CA ARG A 79 -17.43 9.80 -15.59
C ARG A 79 -17.43 8.97 -16.86
N ARG A 80 -18.33 7.98 -16.96
CA ARG A 80 -18.73 7.37 -18.23
C ARG A 80 -20.13 7.81 -18.61
N GLU A 81 -20.37 8.01 -19.90
CA GLU A 81 -21.72 8.18 -20.45
C GLU A 81 -22.49 6.85 -20.35
N VAL A 82 -23.68 6.93 -19.77
CA VAL A 82 -24.63 5.82 -19.63
C VAL A 82 -25.98 6.37 -20.13
N PRO A 83 -26.78 5.59 -20.89
CA PRO A 83 -28.09 6.04 -21.32
C PRO A 83 -28.92 6.60 -20.16
N GLU A 84 -29.37 7.85 -20.28
CA GLU A 84 -29.93 8.63 -19.15
C GLU A 84 -31.15 7.98 -18.50
N ALA A 85 -31.97 7.27 -19.28
CA ALA A 85 -33.19 6.63 -18.80
C ALA A 85 -32.95 5.65 -17.64
N ASP A 86 -31.80 4.97 -17.65
CA ASP A 86 -31.46 3.91 -16.69
C ASP A 86 -30.23 4.23 -15.84
N ALA A 87 -29.52 5.33 -16.15
CA ALA A 87 -28.30 5.70 -15.46
C ALA A 87 -28.55 5.99 -13.97
N LEU A 88 -27.65 5.51 -13.11
CA LEU A 88 -27.53 6.07 -11.78
C LEU A 88 -27.08 7.53 -11.91
N PRO A 89 -27.62 8.46 -11.11
CA PRO A 89 -27.18 9.84 -11.18
C PRO A 89 -25.70 9.91 -10.80
N TYR A 90 -24.94 10.79 -11.44
CA TYR A 90 -23.60 11.14 -10.96
C TYR A 90 -23.76 12.02 -9.71
N SER A 91 -22.89 11.89 -8.71
CA SER A 91 -22.91 12.78 -7.53
C SER A 91 -21.54 13.41 -7.35
N GLU A 92 -21.50 14.74 -7.32
CA GLU A 92 -20.29 15.50 -7.04
C GLU A 92 -19.83 15.30 -5.60
N THR A 93 -20.77 15.25 -4.65
CA THR A 93 -20.44 15.04 -3.23
C THR A 93 -19.82 13.66 -3.00
N ALA A 94 -20.34 12.62 -3.66
CA ALA A 94 -19.75 11.29 -3.63
C ALA A 94 -18.32 11.28 -4.21
N ALA A 95 -18.09 11.99 -5.32
CA ALA A 95 -16.76 12.10 -5.93
C ALA A 95 -15.77 12.85 -5.01
N GLN A 96 -16.21 13.91 -4.34
CA GLN A 96 -15.40 14.63 -3.35
C GLN A 96 -15.06 13.74 -2.15
N ARG A 97 -16.02 12.98 -1.63
CA ARG A 97 -15.82 12.04 -0.52
C ARG A 97 -14.80 10.96 -0.87
N VAL A 98 -14.92 10.37 -2.06
CA VAL A 98 -13.96 9.41 -2.61
C VAL A 98 -12.57 10.04 -2.71
N THR A 99 -12.47 11.26 -3.24
CA THR A 99 -11.19 11.97 -3.37
C THR A 99 -10.52 12.18 -2.02
N ALA A 100 -11.28 12.58 -1.00
CA ALA A 100 -10.77 12.76 0.36
C ALA A 100 -10.24 11.45 0.97
N LEU A 101 -10.96 10.33 0.78
CA LEU A 101 -10.51 9.02 1.26
C LEU A 101 -9.30 8.52 0.48
N LEU A 102 -9.27 8.70 -0.84
CA LEU A 102 -8.12 8.35 -1.69
C LEU A 102 -6.85 9.07 -1.23
N ASN A 103 -6.94 10.37 -0.94
CA ASN A 103 -5.80 11.14 -0.46
C ASN A 103 -5.29 10.62 0.89
N LYS A 104 -6.20 10.30 1.83
CA LYS A 104 -5.83 9.70 3.13
C LYS A 104 -5.17 8.33 2.95
N THR A 105 -5.71 7.49 2.08
CA THR A 105 -5.18 6.15 1.78
C THR A 105 -3.80 6.24 1.11
N ASN A 106 -3.60 7.14 0.16
CA ASN A 106 -2.31 7.35 -0.50
C ASN A 106 -1.25 7.88 0.48
N ASP A 107 -1.62 8.81 1.36
CA ASP A 107 -0.72 9.30 2.40
C ASP A 107 -0.34 8.18 3.39
N PHE A 108 -1.28 7.31 3.74
CA PHE A 108 -1.02 6.12 4.55
C PHE A 108 -0.06 5.15 3.85
N LEU A 109 -0.32 4.77 2.60
CA LEU A 109 0.59 3.93 1.81
C LEU A 109 2.00 4.54 1.72
N GLY A 110 2.09 5.87 1.62
CA GLY A 110 3.36 6.58 1.64
C GLY A 110 4.12 6.40 2.96
N HIS A 111 3.47 6.60 4.10
CA HIS A 111 4.10 6.35 5.40
C HIS A 111 4.48 4.87 5.58
N MET A 112 3.65 3.95 5.09
CA MET A 112 3.96 2.51 5.11
C MET A 112 5.18 2.17 4.26
N ALA A 113 5.36 2.80 3.10
CA ALA A 113 6.56 2.62 2.28
C ALA A 113 7.82 3.11 2.99
N VAL A 114 7.75 4.23 3.72
CA VAL A 114 8.90 4.75 4.51
C VAL A 114 9.20 3.83 5.68
N GLY A 115 8.19 3.40 6.43
CA GLY A 115 8.34 2.45 7.52
C GLY A 115 8.92 1.11 7.07
N THR A 116 8.42 0.58 5.94
CA THR A 116 8.97 -0.62 5.28
C THR A 116 10.44 -0.40 4.95
N ALA A 117 10.81 0.73 4.34
CA ALA A 117 12.21 1.01 4.01
C ALA A 117 13.10 1.00 5.25
N LEU A 118 12.68 1.63 6.34
CA LEU A 118 13.44 1.64 7.60
C LEU A 118 13.57 0.24 8.21
N VAL A 119 12.49 -0.53 8.30
CA VAL A 119 12.50 -1.87 8.91
C VAL A 119 13.38 -2.83 8.10
N LEU A 120 13.27 -2.82 6.78
CA LEU A 120 14.02 -3.74 5.91
C LEU A 120 15.49 -3.31 5.77
N ALA A 121 15.77 -2.02 5.71
CA ALA A 121 17.14 -1.51 5.72
C ALA A 121 17.85 -1.83 7.03
N SER A 122 17.19 -1.58 8.16
CA SER A 122 17.74 -1.90 9.47
C SER A 122 17.92 -3.41 9.66
N ALA A 123 17.00 -4.24 9.16
CA ALA A 123 17.16 -5.69 9.15
C ALA A 123 18.43 -6.12 8.40
N GLN A 124 18.68 -5.58 7.21
CA GLN A 124 19.88 -5.90 6.44
C GLN A 124 21.16 -5.48 7.18
N LEU A 125 21.17 -4.26 7.76
CA LEU A 125 22.31 -3.77 8.51
C LEU A 125 22.58 -4.61 9.76
N MET A 126 21.54 -5.06 10.46
CA MET A 126 21.65 -5.98 11.59
C MET A 126 22.26 -7.32 11.18
N MET A 127 21.82 -7.88 10.04
CA MET A 127 22.35 -9.14 9.52
C MET A 127 23.85 -9.01 9.16
N CYS A 128 24.23 -7.98 8.40
CA CYS A 128 25.61 -7.80 7.99
C CYS A 128 26.52 -7.29 9.12
N PHE A 129 25.98 -6.53 10.07
CA PHE A 129 26.73 -5.88 11.15
C PHE A 129 25.95 -5.95 12.48
N PRO A 130 25.92 -7.11 13.16
CA PRO A 130 25.10 -7.32 14.36
C PRO A 130 25.45 -6.39 15.53
N ARG A 131 26.64 -5.80 15.53
CA ARG A 131 27.07 -4.81 16.52
C ARG A 131 26.42 -3.43 16.34
N LEU A 132 25.94 -3.09 15.13
CA LEU A 132 25.28 -1.79 14.88
C LEU A 132 23.90 -1.73 15.50
N MET A 133 23.20 -2.87 15.56
CA MET A 133 21.82 -2.90 16.01
C MET A 133 21.48 -4.25 16.64
N PRO A 134 21.28 -4.30 17.98
CA PRO A 134 20.87 -5.52 18.64
C PRO A 134 19.49 -6.01 18.17
N THR A 135 19.32 -7.31 18.00
CA THR A 135 18.05 -7.93 17.57
C THR A 135 16.83 -7.49 18.39
N PRO A 136 16.90 -7.39 19.74
CA PRO A 136 15.75 -6.92 20.52
C PRO A 136 15.30 -5.50 20.15
N LEU A 137 16.24 -4.62 19.82
CA LEU A 137 15.92 -3.25 19.41
C LEU A 137 15.22 -3.23 18.04
N TRP A 138 15.67 -4.07 17.11
CA TRP A 138 14.98 -4.24 15.82
C TRP A 138 13.55 -4.76 16.01
N ILE A 139 13.36 -5.74 16.90
CA ILE A 139 12.03 -6.30 17.23
C ILE A 139 11.11 -5.21 17.80
N VAL A 140 11.61 -4.35 18.69
CA VAL A 140 10.83 -3.20 19.16
C VAL A 140 10.45 -2.29 17.99
N GLY A 141 11.39 -2.04 17.07
CA GLY A 141 11.14 -1.26 15.85
C GLY A 141 10.04 -1.84 14.96
N ILE A 142 10.06 -3.16 14.69
CA ILE A 142 9.01 -3.81 13.87
C ILE A 142 7.66 -3.81 14.59
N VAL A 143 7.63 -4.01 15.91
CA VAL A 143 6.40 -3.93 16.70
C VAL A 143 5.82 -2.51 16.64
N VAL A 144 6.63 -1.47 16.83
CA VAL A 144 6.19 -0.07 16.71
C VAL A 144 5.66 0.22 15.31
N TYR A 145 6.31 -0.27 14.26
CA TYR A 145 5.85 -0.15 12.88
C TYR A 145 4.48 -0.83 12.66
N CYS A 146 4.31 -2.07 13.13
CA CYS A 146 3.04 -2.79 13.05
C CYS A 146 1.92 -2.09 13.82
N MET A 147 2.21 -1.63 15.04
CA MET A 147 1.27 -0.87 15.87
C MET A 147 0.87 0.45 15.21
N TYR A 148 1.82 1.15 14.59
CA TYR A 148 1.54 2.34 13.80
C TYR A 148 0.61 2.03 12.62
N ALA A 149 0.87 0.96 11.87
CA ALA A 149 0.05 0.55 10.73
C ALA A 149 -1.40 0.28 11.13
N ILE A 150 -1.59 -0.45 12.24
CA ILE A 150 -2.92 -0.76 12.82
C ILE A 150 -3.59 0.53 13.30
N ALA A 151 -2.89 1.37 14.08
CA ALA A 151 -3.47 2.60 14.60
C ALA A 151 -3.85 3.58 13.49
N ALA A 152 -3.03 3.69 12.44
CA ALA A 152 -3.30 4.54 11.29
C ALA A 152 -4.49 4.03 10.46
N SER A 153 -4.62 2.72 10.24
CA SER A 153 -5.76 2.14 9.52
C SER A 153 -7.07 2.36 10.29
N ILE A 154 -7.08 2.13 11.60
CA ILE A 154 -8.22 2.40 12.49
C ILE A 154 -8.61 3.88 12.46
N ARG A 155 -7.62 4.80 12.48
CA ARG A 155 -7.87 6.25 12.38
C ARG A 155 -8.52 6.64 11.06
N ILE A 156 -8.10 6.04 9.94
CA ILE A 156 -8.71 6.29 8.63
C ILE A 156 -10.16 5.81 8.64
N MET A 157 -10.43 4.61 9.13
CA MET A 157 -11.79 4.07 9.22
C MET A 157 -12.71 4.99 10.06
N HIS A 158 -12.28 5.38 11.26
CA HIS A 158 -13.06 6.26 12.14
C HIS A 158 -13.32 7.64 11.51
N LYS A 159 -12.26 8.31 11.02
CA LYS A 159 -12.39 9.63 10.39
C LYS A 159 -13.14 9.63 9.07
N SER A 160 -13.37 8.46 8.48
CA SER A 160 -14.19 8.35 7.27
C SER A 160 -15.66 8.20 7.62
N GLY A 161 -16.00 7.64 8.79
CA GLY A 161 -17.36 7.67 9.33
C GLY A 161 -17.91 9.10 9.46
N SER A 162 -17.11 10.01 10.03
CA SER A 162 -17.50 11.42 10.16
C SER A 162 -17.50 12.20 8.83
N SER A 163 -17.07 11.59 7.72
CA SER A 163 -17.12 12.28 6.42
C SER A 163 -18.56 12.54 5.96
N TRP A 164 -19.51 11.70 6.38
CA TRP A 164 -20.93 11.87 6.06
C TRP A 164 -21.58 13.05 6.79
N GLU A 165 -21.00 13.47 7.92
CA GLU A 165 -21.42 14.67 8.65
C GLU A 165 -20.79 15.92 8.02
N GLN A 166 -19.52 15.83 7.61
CA GLN A 166 -18.76 16.96 7.04
C GLN A 166 -19.15 17.28 5.59
N LEU A 167 -19.51 16.26 4.82
CA LEU A 167 -20.00 16.35 3.46
C LEU A 167 -21.35 15.61 3.43
N PRO A 168 -22.47 16.26 3.76
CA PRO A 168 -23.78 15.64 3.72
C PRO A 168 -24.13 15.19 2.30
N PRO A 169 -24.74 14.01 2.11
CA PRO A 169 -25.03 13.49 0.78
C PRO A 169 -26.06 14.35 0.05
N ASP A 170 -25.72 14.75 -1.18
CA ASP A 170 -26.65 15.42 -2.09
C ASP A 170 -27.78 14.49 -2.53
N GLU A 171 -28.82 15.05 -3.16
CA GLU A 171 -29.99 14.28 -3.61
C GLU A 171 -29.60 13.14 -4.58
N GLN A 172 -28.55 13.36 -5.37
CA GLN A 172 -28.03 12.37 -6.31
C GLN A 172 -27.35 11.23 -5.56
N GLU A 173 -26.53 11.51 -4.54
CA GLU A 173 -25.88 10.53 -3.67
C GLU A 173 -26.91 9.69 -2.93
N GLN A 174 -27.98 10.31 -2.41
CA GLN A 174 -29.06 9.59 -1.73
C GLN A 174 -29.75 8.57 -2.66
N LYS A 175 -30.15 9.00 -3.86
CA LYS A 175 -30.74 8.12 -4.89
C LYS A 175 -29.78 6.99 -5.31
N ARG A 176 -28.47 7.28 -5.39
CA ARG A 176 -27.44 6.26 -5.68
C ARG A 176 -27.34 5.25 -4.56
N VAL A 177 -27.23 5.72 -3.32
CA VAL A 177 -27.06 4.89 -2.13
C VAL A 177 -28.23 3.91 -1.98
N GLU A 178 -29.47 4.36 -2.21
CA GLU A 178 -30.63 3.48 -2.15
C GLU A 178 -30.54 2.32 -3.15
N ARG A 179 -30.15 2.61 -4.39
CA ARG A 179 -30.00 1.58 -5.44
C ARG A 179 -28.76 0.69 -5.24
N LEU A 180 -27.71 1.22 -4.63
CA LEU A 180 -26.44 0.50 -4.42
C LEU A 180 -26.34 -0.18 -3.05
N LYS A 181 -27.33 0.00 -2.16
CA LYS A 181 -27.32 -0.47 -0.76
C LYS A 181 -26.98 -1.95 -0.61
N LEU A 182 -27.49 -2.79 -1.52
CA LEU A 182 -27.28 -4.24 -1.51
C LEU A 182 -26.02 -4.69 -2.27
N LYS A 183 -25.32 -3.76 -2.93
CA LYS A 183 -24.13 -4.05 -3.74
C LYS A 183 -22.81 -3.81 -2.99
N ALA A 184 -22.87 -3.32 -1.75
CA ALA A 184 -21.70 -3.19 -0.90
C ALA A 184 -21.09 -4.56 -0.61
N SER A 185 -19.79 -4.71 -0.87
CA SER A 185 -19.05 -5.98 -0.68
C SER A 185 -17.57 -5.69 -0.39
N MET A 186 -16.69 -6.67 -0.57
CA MET A 186 -15.25 -6.72 -0.26
C MET A 186 -14.35 -5.69 -1.00
N GLY A 187 -14.78 -4.43 -1.14
CA GLY A 187 -14.05 -3.36 -1.82
C GLY A 187 -14.30 -3.27 -3.33
N PHE A 188 -15.27 -4.01 -3.86
CA PHE A 188 -15.68 -3.93 -5.26
C PHE A 188 -17.16 -4.22 -5.43
N TYR A 189 -17.72 -3.69 -6.50
CA TYR A 189 -19.09 -3.96 -6.94
C TYR A 189 -19.16 -4.00 -8.47
N LYS A 190 -20.31 -4.42 -8.99
CA LYS A 190 -20.58 -4.45 -10.44
C LYS A 190 -21.92 -3.80 -10.72
N GLU A 191 -21.87 -2.61 -11.30
CA GLU A 191 -23.05 -1.89 -11.76
C GLU A 191 -22.75 -1.20 -13.10
N PRO A 192 -23.16 -1.79 -14.23
CA PRO A 192 -23.00 -1.18 -15.55
C PRO A 192 -23.71 0.16 -15.69
N LEU A 193 -24.78 0.41 -14.94
CA LEU A 193 -25.53 1.66 -15.03
C LEU A 193 -24.93 2.78 -14.17
N ASP A 194 -23.85 2.51 -13.44
CA ASP A 194 -23.18 3.49 -12.61
C ASP A 194 -22.13 4.26 -13.44
N PRO A 195 -22.30 5.59 -13.62
CA PRO A 195 -21.33 6.40 -14.32
C PRO A 195 -20.03 6.61 -13.54
N MET A 196 -19.98 6.28 -12.25
CA MET A 196 -18.79 6.42 -11.40
C MET A 196 -17.95 5.13 -11.37
N PRO A 197 -16.61 5.24 -11.42
CA PRO A 197 -15.69 4.10 -11.39
C PRO A 197 -15.39 3.61 -9.97
N VAL A 198 -15.64 4.45 -8.97
CA VAL A 198 -15.40 4.20 -7.55
C VAL A 198 -16.47 4.90 -6.73
N SER A 199 -16.80 4.34 -5.58
CA SER A 199 -17.80 4.87 -4.65
C SER A 199 -17.41 4.58 -3.21
N ILE A 200 -18.02 5.28 -2.26
CA ILE A 200 -18.01 4.95 -0.84
C ILE A 200 -19.45 4.67 -0.44
N MET A 201 -19.69 3.52 0.17
CA MET A 201 -21.03 3.16 0.64
C MET A 201 -21.19 3.57 2.11
N PRO A 202 -22.38 4.03 2.55
CA PRO A 202 -22.59 4.44 3.95
C PRO A 202 -22.35 3.31 4.95
N ALA A 203 -22.62 2.06 4.56
CA ALA A 203 -22.35 0.89 5.39
C ALA A 203 -20.85 0.67 5.65
N GLU A 204 -19.98 1.21 4.79
CA GLU A 204 -18.54 1.02 4.85
C GLU A 204 -17.79 2.32 4.51
N PRO A 205 -17.92 3.37 5.35
CA PRO A 205 -17.48 4.71 5.00
C PRO A 205 -15.96 4.84 4.85
N GLY A 206 -15.20 3.92 5.45
CA GLY A 206 -13.73 3.84 5.35
C GLY A 206 -13.20 3.00 4.20
N LYS A 207 -14.05 2.48 3.30
CA LYS A 207 -13.65 1.62 2.20
C LYS A 207 -13.98 2.25 0.85
N ILE A 208 -12.99 2.26 -0.04
CA ILE A 208 -13.21 2.59 -1.45
C ILE A 208 -13.73 1.33 -2.13
N GLN A 209 -14.90 1.43 -2.76
CA GLN A 209 -15.47 0.35 -3.54
C GLN A 209 -15.26 0.62 -5.03
N ILE A 210 -14.61 -0.32 -5.74
CA ILE A 210 -14.28 -0.19 -7.15
C ILE A 210 -15.40 -0.79 -8.01
N ASN A 211 -15.95 -0.01 -8.96
CA ASN A 211 -16.91 -0.51 -9.93
C ASN A 211 -16.20 -1.27 -11.06
N THR A 212 -16.31 -2.60 -11.04
CA THR A 212 -15.69 -3.47 -12.05
C THR A 212 -16.40 -3.48 -13.40
N ALA A 213 -17.64 -2.97 -13.48
CA ALA A 213 -18.33 -2.77 -14.75
C ALA A 213 -17.83 -1.52 -15.49
N HIS A 214 -17.27 -0.55 -14.76
CA HIS A 214 -16.70 0.65 -15.33
C HIS A 214 -15.29 0.37 -15.92
N PRO A 215 -14.94 0.79 -17.15
CA PRO A 215 -13.64 0.52 -17.76
C PRO A 215 -12.45 0.99 -16.92
N VAL A 216 -12.56 2.18 -16.31
CA VAL A 216 -11.56 2.71 -15.38
C VAL A 216 -11.44 1.82 -14.13
N GLY A 217 -12.55 1.48 -13.46
CA GLY A 217 -12.51 0.61 -12.28
C GLY A 217 -11.94 -0.78 -12.59
N LYS A 218 -12.29 -1.37 -13.74
CA LYS A 218 -11.70 -2.64 -14.23
C LYS A 218 -10.19 -2.53 -14.47
N ARG A 219 -9.70 -1.40 -14.98
CA ARG A 219 -8.24 -1.16 -15.11
C ARG A 219 -7.56 -1.03 -13.76
N LEU A 220 -8.17 -0.29 -12.82
CA LEU A 220 -7.63 -0.13 -11.46
C LEU A 220 -7.52 -1.47 -10.73
N MET A 221 -8.59 -2.26 -10.74
CA MET A 221 -8.59 -3.58 -10.11
C MET A 221 -7.48 -4.47 -10.69
N ARG A 222 -7.37 -4.53 -12.03
CA ARG A 222 -6.29 -5.29 -12.68
C ARG A 222 -4.92 -4.80 -12.25
N ARG A 223 -4.71 -3.48 -12.17
CA ARG A 223 -3.43 -2.90 -11.75
C ARG A 223 -3.07 -3.30 -10.31
N ILE A 224 -4.02 -3.22 -9.38
CA ILE A 224 -3.82 -3.62 -7.98
C ILE A 224 -3.50 -5.12 -7.90
N MET A 225 -4.29 -5.97 -8.58
CA MET A 225 -4.06 -7.41 -8.59
C MET A 225 -2.70 -7.76 -9.19
N TRP A 226 -2.32 -7.16 -10.32
CA TRP A 226 -1.01 -7.38 -10.92
C TRP A 226 0.13 -6.90 -10.02
N ALA A 227 -0.04 -5.76 -9.33
CA ALA A 227 0.98 -5.27 -8.39
C ALA A 227 1.21 -6.24 -7.24
N ILE A 228 0.13 -6.76 -6.64
CA ILE A 228 0.21 -7.73 -5.53
C ILE A 228 0.86 -9.03 -6.02
N VAL A 229 0.37 -9.60 -7.12
CA VAL A 229 0.87 -10.86 -7.67
C VAL A 229 2.34 -10.73 -8.09
N ALA A 230 2.70 -9.66 -8.80
CA ALA A 230 4.09 -9.42 -9.20
C ALA A 230 5.00 -9.27 -7.98
N CYS A 231 4.58 -8.55 -6.95
CA CYS A 231 5.33 -8.42 -5.70
C CYS A 231 5.56 -9.78 -5.03
N LEU A 232 4.52 -10.61 -4.92
CA LEU A 232 4.65 -11.94 -4.34
C LEU A 232 5.60 -12.83 -5.15
N ILE A 233 5.49 -12.83 -6.48
CA ILE A 233 6.40 -13.58 -7.37
C ILE A 233 7.84 -13.11 -7.17
N VAL A 234 8.07 -11.79 -7.17
CA VAL A 234 9.43 -11.23 -6.97
C VAL A 234 9.98 -11.66 -5.61
N ILE A 235 9.21 -11.59 -4.54
CA ILE A 235 9.65 -12.01 -3.20
C ILE A 235 9.98 -13.51 -3.19
N VAL A 236 9.13 -14.37 -3.77
CA VAL A 236 9.39 -15.81 -3.85
C VAL A 236 10.66 -16.10 -4.65
N VAL A 237 10.83 -15.47 -5.81
CA VAL A 237 12.04 -15.61 -6.63
C VAL A 237 13.27 -15.15 -5.86
N LEU A 238 13.21 -14.02 -5.16
CA LEU A 238 14.31 -13.54 -4.33
C LEU A 238 14.65 -14.56 -3.23
N VAL A 239 13.66 -15.08 -2.52
CA VAL A 239 13.87 -16.08 -1.45
C VAL A 239 14.46 -17.38 -1.98
N VAL A 240 14.10 -17.82 -3.20
CA VAL A 240 14.67 -19.04 -3.81
C VAL A 240 16.11 -18.84 -4.29
N LEU A 241 16.48 -17.61 -4.67
CA LEU A 241 17.81 -17.27 -5.15
C LEU A 241 18.78 -16.82 -4.05
N LEU A 242 18.26 -16.57 -2.83
CA LEU A 242 19.01 -16.25 -1.62
C LEU A 242 19.39 -17.53 -0.89
#